data_AF-R7UBS8-F1
#
_entry.id   AF-R7UBS8-F1
#
_cell.length_a   1.000
_cell.length_b   1.000
_cell.length_c   1.000
_cell.angle_alpha   90.00
_cell.angle_beta   90.00
_cell.angle_gamma   90.00
#
_symmetry.space_group_name_H-M   'P 1'
#
loop_
_entity.id
_entity.type
_entity.pdbx_description
1 polymer ?
#
loop_
_entity_poly.entity_id
_entity_poly.type
_entity_poly.pdbx_seq_one_letter_code
_entity_poly.pdbx_strand_id
1 'polypeptide(L)'
;NNVSLCTNIHNNVSLCTNKHNNAGLCTNKHNNVGLCTNKHNNVGLCTNKHNNVGLCTNKHNNVGLCTNKHNNVGLCTNKHNNVGLCTNKHNNVNLGTNKNNNVGLCTNKHNNVGLCTNKHNNVSLCTNKHNNVSLCTNKHNN
;
A
#
# COMPACT_ATOMS: atom_id res chain seq x y z
N ASN A 1 8.94 20.96 -19.65
CA ASN A 1 8.29 20.06 -18.68
C ASN A 1 8.83 18.65 -18.83
N ASN A 2 9.97 18.34 -18.21
CA ASN A 2 10.48 16.97 -18.17
C ASN A 2 9.68 16.18 -17.14
N VAL A 3 8.69 15.43 -17.61
CA VAL A 3 8.09 14.36 -16.80
C VAL A 3 9.11 13.23 -16.77
N SER A 4 9.79 13.03 -15.63
CA SER A 4 10.68 11.88 -15.46
C SER A 4 9.87 10.58 -15.39
N LEU A 5 10.27 9.60 -16.20
CA LEU A 5 9.79 8.23 -16.16
C LEU A 5 10.73 7.40 -15.30
N CYS A 6 10.22 6.76 -14.24
CA CYS A 6 11.00 5.91 -13.35
C CYS A 6 10.38 4.51 -13.22
N THR A 7 11.18 3.47 -13.38
CA THR A 7 10.76 2.09 -13.12
C THR A 7 11.79 1.41 -12.22
N ASN A 8 11.38 0.94 -11.05
CA ASN A 8 12.22 0.17 -10.13
C ASN A 8 11.64 -1.24 -9.93
N ILE A 9 12.50 -2.25 -9.99
CA ILE A 9 12.14 -3.65 -9.76
C ILE A 9 13.15 -4.24 -8.77
N HIS A 10 12.65 -4.80 -7.67
CA HIS A 10 13.49 -5.42 -6.65
C HIS A 10 12.99 -6.83 -6.33
N ASN A 11 13.92 -7.78 -6.30
CA ASN A 11 13.69 -9.14 -5.82
C ASN A 11 14.70 -9.40 -4.70
N ASN A 12 14.23 -9.57 -3.45
CA ASN A 12 15.10 -9.76 -2.30
C ASN A 12 14.71 -11.01 -1.50
N VAL A 13 15.71 -11.74 -1.02
CA VAL A 13 15.55 -12.89 -0.14
C VAL A 13 16.44 -12.67 1.08
N SER A 14 15.84 -12.44 2.25
CA SER A 14 16.41 -12.08 3.57
C SER A 14 15.95 -10.70 4.11
N LEU A 15 16.87 -9.87 4.57
CA LEU A 15 16.63 -8.54 5.11
C LEU A 15 16.77 -7.51 3.98
N CYS A 16 15.74 -6.70 3.74
CA CYS A 16 15.84 -5.62 2.76
C CYS A 16 15.12 -4.34 3.19
N THR A 17 15.70 -3.21 2.78
CA THR A 17 15.09 -1.89 2.94
C THR A 17 15.20 -1.12 1.62
N ASN A 18 14.06 -0.76 1.04
CA ASN A 18 14.00 0.05 -0.18
C ASN A 18 13.38 1.41 0.12
N LYS A 19 13.95 2.47 -0.45
CA LYS A 19 13.43 3.84 -0.36
C LYS A 19 13.41 4.48 -1.75
N HIS A 20 12.25 4.96 -2.17
CA HIS A 20 12.09 5.66 -3.45
C HIS A 20 11.47 7.03 -3.23
N ASN A 21 12.01 8.03 -3.92
CA ASN A 21 11.46 9.38 -4.00
C ASN A 21 11.36 9.77 -5.47
N ASN A 22 10.16 9.73 -6.03
CA ASN A 22 9.97 9.90 -7.48
C ASN A 22 9.00 11.05 -7.76
N ALA A 23 9.26 11.79 -8.83
CA ALA A 23 8.33 12.75 -9.42
C ALA A 23 8.02 12.35 -10.87
N GLY A 24 6.80 12.60 -11.34
CA GLY A 24 6.37 12.29 -12.71
C GLY A 24 5.65 10.95 -12.81
N LEU A 25 6.02 10.13 -13.81
CA LEU A 25 5.44 8.81 -14.02
C LEU A 25 6.34 7.75 -13.38
N CYS A 26 5.83 7.02 -12.38
CA CYS A 26 6.65 6.02 -11.70
C CYS A 26 5.95 4.68 -11.47
N THR A 27 6.72 3.61 -11.64
CA THR A 27 6.31 2.23 -11.35
C THR A 27 7.34 1.56 -10.47
N ASN A 28 6.93 1.08 -9.28
CA ASN A 28 7.78 0.26 -8.42
C ASN A 28 7.18 -1.14 -8.25
N LYS A 29 8.01 -2.17 -8.41
CA LYS A 29 7.65 -3.57 -8.18
C LYS A 29 8.64 -4.19 -7.20
N HIS A 30 8.11 -4.80 -6.13
CA HIS A 30 8.94 -5.52 -5.18
C HIS A 30 8.40 -6.93 -4.94
N ASN A 31 9.28 -7.91 -4.99
CA ASN A 31 9.05 -9.27 -4.54
C ASN A 31 10.06 -9.58 -3.42
N ASN A 32 9.60 -9.68 -2.18
CA ASN A 32 10.50 -9.87 -1.04
C ASN A 32 10.10 -11.11 -0.23
N VAL A 33 11.11 -11.87 0.19
CA VAL A 33 10.96 -12.97 1.16
C VAL A 33 11.84 -12.66 2.36
N GLY A 34 11.29 -12.72 3.57
CA GLY A 34 12.00 -12.43 4.81
C GLY A 34 11.51 -11.16 5.49
N LEU A 35 12.44 -10.34 6.01
CA LEU A 35 12.13 -9.12 6.73
C LEU A 35 12.32 -7.91 5.81
N CYS A 36 11.25 -7.21 5.45
CA CYS A 36 11.31 -6.14 4.45
C CYS A 36 10.64 -4.85 4.90
N THR A 37 11.27 -3.73 4.54
CA THR A 37 10.70 -2.38 4.70
C THR A 37 10.78 -1.63 3.38
N ASN A 38 9.64 -1.19 2.84
CA ASN A 38 9.59 -0.34 1.66
C ASN A 38 8.99 1.01 2.02
N LYS A 39 9.65 2.09 1.59
CA LYS A 39 9.19 3.47 1.77
C LYS A 39 9.14 4.18 0.42
N HIS A 40 7.97 4.70 0.06
CA HIS A 40 7.78 5.44 -1.18
C HIS A 40 7.22 6.82 -0.90
N ASN A 41 7.84 7.84 -1.49
CA ASN A 41 7.32 9.18 -1.60
C ASN A 41 7.18 9.50 -3.09
N ASN A 42 5.96 9.66 -3.59
CA ASN A 42 5.77 9.90 -5.03
C ASN A 42 4.86 11.10 -5.28
N VAL A 43 5.20 11.87 -6.30
CA VAL A 43 4.37 12.96 -6.82
C VAL A 43 4.09 12.71 -8.31
N GLY A 44 2.82 12.75 -8.71
CA GLY A 44 2.39 12.53 -10.08
C GLY A 44 1.57 11.25 -10.24
N LEU A 45 1.87 10.47 -11.28
CA LEU A 45 1.17 9.22 -11.59
C LEU A 45 2.02 8.04 -11.14
N CYS A 46 1.59 7.34 -10.10
CA CYS A 46 2.40 6.29 -9.48
C CYS A 46 1.66 4.95 -9.35
N THR A 47 2.40 3.87 -9.64
CA THR A 47 1.95 2.49 -9.42
C THR A 47 2.96 1.74 -8.57
N ASN A 48 2.55 1.25 -7.41
CA ASN A 48 3.37 0.38 -6.58
C ASN A 48 2.74 -1.00 -6.46
N LYS A 49 3.54 -2.05 -6.69
CA LYS A 49 3.14 -3.44 -6.51
C LYS A 49 4.11 -4.14 -5.58
N HIS A 50 3.59 -4.74 -4.51
CA HIS A 50 4.37 -5.50 -3.56
C HIS A 50 3.81 -6.91 -3.41
N ASN A 51 4.69 -7.89 -3.56
CA ASN A 51 4.46 -9.27 -3.16
C ASN A 51 5.46 -9.59 -2.04
N ASN A 52 4.99 -9.83 -0.82
CA ASN A 52 5.88 -10.09 0.30
C ASN A 52 5.49 -11.38 1.03
N VAL A 53 6.50 -12.16 1.41
CA VAL A 53 6.36 -13.31 2.31
C VAL A 53 7.24 -13.07 3.52
N GLY A 54 6.66 -13.18 4.72
CA GLY A 54 7.35 -12.97 5.99
C GLY A 54 6.88 -11.71 6.72
N LEU A 55 7.82 -10.91 7.21
CA LEU A 55 7.55 -9.75 8.06
C LEU A 55 7.77 -8.49 7.24
N CYS A 56 6.70 -7.78 6.90
CA CYS A 56 6.75 -6.67 5.96
C CYS A 56 6.12 -5.37 6.47
N THR A 57 6.79 -4.27 6.18
CA THR A 57 6.27 -2.92 6.43
C THR A 57 6.35 -2.09 5.15
N ASN A 58 5.21 -1.64 4.63
CA ASN A 58 5.17 -0.73 3.49
C ASN A 58 4.59 0.62 3.92
N LYS A 59 5.27 1.71 3.55
CA LYS A 59 4.83 3.08 3.79
C LYS A 59 4.79 3.84 2.47
N HIS A 60 3.65 4.42 2.15
CA HIS A 60 3.46 5.24 0.96
C HIS A 60 2.94 6.62 1.33
N ASN A 61 3.61 7.64 0.81
CA ASN A 61 3.12 9.00 0.75
C ASN A 61 2.99 9.37 -0.72
N ASN A 62 1.77 9.59 -1.21
CA ASN A 62 1.55 9.89 -2.63
C ASN A 62 0.71 11.16 -2.79
N VAL A 63 1.10 11.99 -3.76
CA VAL A 63 0.32 13.14 -4.23
C VAL A 63 0.05 12.97 -5.71
N GLY A 64 -1.21 13.04 -6.12
CA GLY A 64 -1.65 12.88 -7.50
C GLY A 64 -2.50 11.62 -7.70
N LEU A 65 -2.20 10.87 -8.76
CA LEU A 65 -2.97 9.69 -9.14
C LEU A 65 -2.16 8.43 -8.81
N CYS A 66 -2.63 7.67 -7.82
CA CYS A 66 -1.85 6.57 -7.26
C CYS A 66 -2.62 5.25 -7.20
N THR A 67 -1.91 4.17 -7.51
CA THR A 67 -2.40 2.80 -7.36
C THR A 67 -1.40 1.99 -6.56
N ASN A 68 -1.81 1.47 -5.40
CA ASN A 68 -1.00 0.56 -4.59
C ASN A 68 -1.67 -0.82 -4.53
N LYS A 69 -0.90 -1.87 -4.81
CA LYS A 69 -1.34 -3.26 -4.69
C LYS A 69 -0.38 -4.03 -3.80
N HIS A 70 -0.90 -4.65 -2.76
CA HIS A 70 -0.14 -5.47 -1.83
C HIS A 70 -0.73 -6.87 -1.77
N ASN A 71 0.12 -7.87 -1.97
CA ASN A 71 -0.14 -9.26 -1.65
C ASN A 71 0.87 -9.70 -0.60
N ASN A 72 0.41 -10.00 0.61
CA ASN A 72 1.30 -10.34 1.71
C ASN A 72 0.88 -11.65 2.37
N VAL A 73 1.88 -12.49 2.65
CA VAL A 73 1.72 -13.69 3.47
C VAL A 73 2.60 -13.55 4.70
N GLY A 74 2.01 -13.63 5.89
CA GLY A 74 2.71 -13.46 7.16
C GLY A 74 2.25 -12.21 7.92
N LEU A 75 3.18 -11.53 8.57
CA LEU A 75 2.89 -10.33 9.35
C LEU A 75 3.14 -9.09 8.49
N CYS A 76 2.07 -8.33 8.21
CA CYS A 76 2.15 -7.19 7.33
C CYS A 76 1.56 -5.92 7.94
N THR A 77 2.26 -4.80 7.73
CA THR A 77 1.78 -3.46 8.06
C THR A 77 1.89 -2.56 6.84
N ASN A 78 0.75 -2.06 6.35
CA ASN A 78 0.71 -1.09 5.26
C ASN A 78 0.16 0.23 5.77
N LYS A 79 0.87 1.33 5.46
CA LYS A 79 0.44 2.69 5.78
C LYS A 79 0.43 3.53 4.50
N HIS A 80 -0.70 4.15 4.21
CA HIS A 80 -0.88 5.03 3.08
C HIS A 80 -1.34 6.40 3.54
N ASN A 81 -0.64 7.43 3.07
CA ASN A 81 -1.09 8.82 3.10
C ASN A 81 -1.20 9.29 1.65
N ASN A 82 -2.42 9.54 1.17
CA ASN A 82 -2.64 9.91 -0.22
C ASN A 82 -3.41 11.22 -0.33
N VAL A 83 -3.00 12.08 -1.26
CA VAL A 83 -3.74 13.27 -1.68
C VAL A 83 -4.02 13.16 -3.18
N GLY A 84 -5.29 13.24 -3.56
CA GLY A 84 -5.75 13.14 -4.95
C GLY A 84 -6.60 11.90 -5.21
N LEU A 85 -6.43 11.28 -6.39
CA LEU A 85 -7.12 10.04 -6.75
C LEU A 85 -6.28 8.84 -6.31
N CYS A 86 -6.81 8.00 -5.43
CA CYS A 86 -6.10 6.83 -4.95
C CYS A 86 -6.91 5.53 -5.00
N THR A 87 -6.23 4.46 -5.40
CA THR A 87 -6.74 3.09 -5.29
C THR A 87 -5.75 2.24 -4.54
N ASN A 88 -6.18 1.69 -3.40
CA ASN A 88 -5.38 0.75 -2.62
C ASN A 88 -6.07 -0.63 -2.60
N LYS A 89 -5.31 -1.67 -2.90
CA LYS A 89 -5.77 -3.07 -2.81
C LYS A 89 -4.82 -3.86 -1.93
N HIS A 90 -5.36 -4.51 -0.92
CA HIS A 90 -4.61 -5.35 0.00
C HIS A 90 -5.19 -6.76 -0.01
N ASN A 91 -4.34 -7.74 -0.24
CA ASN A 91 -4.60 -9.14 0.02
C ASN A 91 -3.61 -9.61 1.09
N ASN A 92 -4.11 -9.96 2.27
CA ASN A 92 -3.26 -10.36 3.39
C ASN A 92 -3.68 -11.73 3.90
N VAL A 93 -2.70 -12.61 4.12
CA VAL A 93 -2.88 -13.91 4.77
C VAL A 93 -2.10 -13.90 6.09
N ASN A 94 -2.73 -14.38 7.16
CA ASN A 94 -2.29 -14.40 8.56
C ASN A 94 -2.62 -13.13 9.35
N LEU A 95 -1.68 -12.19 9.51
CA LEU A 95 -1.87 -11.01 10.36
C LEU A 95 -1.61 -9.73 9.57
N GLY A 96 -2.66 -8.94 9.38
CA GLY A 96 -2.61 -7.75 8.53
C GLY A 96 -3.12 -6.49 9.19
N THR A 97 -2.30 -5.43 9.18
CA THR A 97 -2.73 -4.08 9.57
C THR A 97 -2.62 -3.13 8.39
N ASN A 98 -3.75 -2.52 8.01
CA ASN A 98 -3.78 -1.48 6.98
C ASN A 98 -4.29 -0.17 7.57
N LYS A 99 -3.58 0.92 7.31
CA LYS A 99 -3.99 2.27 7.67
C LYS A 99 -3.96 3.15 6.43
N ASN A 100 -5.08 3.76 6.10
CA ASN A 100 -5.23 4.64 4.96
C ASN A 100 -5.73 6.00 5.42
N ASN A 101 -4.93 7.04 5.19
CA ASN A 101 -5.32 8.43 5.30
C ASN A 101 -5.42 9.01 3.90
N ASN A 102 -6.61 9.43 3.47
CA ASN A 102 -6.83 9.88 2.12
C ASN A 102 -7.52 11.25 2.11
N VAL A 103 -7.03 12.17 1.27
CA VAL A 103 -7.69 13.43 0.95
C VAL A 103 -8.02 13.41 -0.53
N GLY A 104 -9.30 13.55 -0.88
CA GLY A 104 -9.80 13.44 -2.24
C GLY A 104 -10.54 12.12 -2.49
N LEU A 105 -10.50 11.64 -3.73
CA LEU A 105 -11.27 10.47 -4.17
C LEU A 105 -10.49 9.19 -3.89
N CYS A 106 -11.06 8.29 -3.08
CA CYS A 106 -10.40 7.05 -2.72
C CYS A 106 -11.24 5.79 -2.89
N THR A 107 -10.56 4.72 -3.29
CA THR A 107 -11.08 3.35 -3.26
C THR A 107 -10.10 2.44 -2.53
N ASN A 108 -10.53 1.86 -1.41
CA ASN A 108 -9.76 0.85 -0.71
C ASN A 108 -10.49 -0.50 -0.76
N LYS A 109 -9.75 -1.55 -1.12
CA LYS A 109 -10.25 -2.93 -1.09
C LYS A 109 -9.31 -3.78 -0.25
N HIS A 110 -9.87 -4.48 0.73
CA HIS A 110 -9.13 -5.40 1.59
C HIS A 110 -9.73 -6.79 1.46
N ASN A 111 -8.88 -7.77 1.18
CA ASN A 111 -9.18 -9.19 1.28
C ASN A 111 -8.24 -9.77 2.33
N ASN A 112 -8.77 -10.21 3.47
CA ASN A 112 -7.94 -10.72 4.55
C ASN A 112 -8.37 -12.13 4.94
N VAL A 113 -7.38 -13.01 5.10
CA VAL A 113 -7.56 -14.34 5.68
C VAL A 113 -6.73 -14.38 6.97
N GLY A 114 -7.40 -14.60 8.10
CA GLY A 114 -6.79 -14.51 9.43
C GLY A 114 -7.16 -13.21 10.15
N LEU A 115 -6.28 -12.76 11.04
CA LEU A 115 -6.50 -11.60 11.90
C LEU A 115 -6.20 -10.31 11.13
N CYS A 116 -7.13 -9.36 11.15
CA CYS A 116 -6.90 -8.08 10.50
C CYS A 116 -7.39 -6.84 11.24
N THR A 117 -6.73 -5.72 10.97
CA THR A 117 -7.15 -4.38 11.39
C THR A 117 -7.04 -3.41 10.22
N ASN A 118 -8.16 -2.85 9.79
CA ASN A 118 -8.20 -1.82 8.76
C ASN A 118 -8.70 -0.51 9.38
N LYS A 119 -7.95 0.58 9.20
CA LYS A 119 -8.32 1.92 9.65
C LYS A 119 -8.30 2.89 8.48
N HIS A 120 -9.39 3.60 8.30
CA HIS A 120 -9.54 4.60 7.26
C HIS A 120 -9.86 5.95 7.87
N ASN A 121 -9.15 6.97 7.43
CA ASN A 121 -9.45 8.37 7.69
C ASN A 121 -9.52 9.07 6.33
N ASN A 122 -10.71 9.50 5.92
CA ASN A 122 -10.90 10.04 4.57
C ASN A 122 -11.50 11.44 4.65
N VAL A 123 -10.91 12.39 3.93
CA VAL A 123 -11.47 13.72 3.73
C VAL A 123 -11.94 13.77 2.28
N SER A 124 -13.26 13.84 2.06
CA SER A 124 -13.99 13.68 0.77
C SER A 124 -14.49 12.24 0.50
N LEU A 125 -14.88 11.95 -0.74
CA LEU A 125 -15.56 10.72 -1.12
C LEU A 125 -14.62 9.51 -1.12
N CYS A 126 -14.99 8.49 -0.34
CA CYS A 126 -14.27 7.23 -0.27
C CYS A 126 -15.18 6.01 -0.35
N THR A 127 -14.74 5.01 -1.11
CA THR A 127 -15.34 3.67 -1.12
C THR A 127 -14.40 2.69 -0.44
N ASN A 128 -14.89 1.99 0.58
CA ASN A 128 -14.14 0.93 1.27
C ASN A 128 -14.89 -0.39 1.13
N LYS A 129 -14.20 -1.44 0.70
CA LYS A 129 -14.74 -2.81 0.63
C LYS A 129 -13.82 -3.77 1.39
N HIS A 130 -14.42 -4.60 2.23
CA HIS A 130 -13.71 -5.61 3.03
C HIS A 130 -14.30 -6.99 2.76
N ASN A 131 -13.43 -7.95 2.48
CA ASN A 131 -13.75 -9.37 2.46
C ASN A 131 -12.82 -10.06 3.47
N ASN A 132 -13.38 -10.63 4.52
CA ASN A 132 -12.60 -11.13 5.65
C ASN A 132 -13.02 -12.56 5.99
N VAL A 133 -12.04 -13.44 6.05
CA VAL A 133 -12.18 -14.83 6.49
C VAL A 133 -11.45 -14.93 7.82
N SER A 134 -12.19 -14.90 8.94
CA SER A 134 -11.73 -14.76 10.35
C SER A 134 -11.87 -13.34 10.94
N LEU A 135 -11.28 -13.09 12.11
CA LEU A 135 -11.51 -11.93 12.96
C LEU A 135 -10.89 -10.66 12.36
N CYS A 136 -11.73 -9.66 12.15
CA CYS A 136 -11.31 -8.40 11.55
C CYS A 136 -11.96 -7.19 12.21
N THR A 137 -11.14 -6.20 12.53
CA THR A 137 -11.57 -4.91 13.06
C THR A 137 -11.46 -3.85 11.98
N ASN A 138 -12.58 -3.23 11.63
CA ASN A 138 -12.62 -2.13 10.65
C ASN A 138 -13.06 -0.84 11.35
N LYS A 139 -12.28 0.23 11.19
CA LYS A 139 -12.64 1.57 11.67
C LYS A 139 -12.63 2.55 10.51
N HIS A 140 -13.72 3.28 10.36
CA HIS A 140 -13.88 4.30 9.33
C HIS A 140 -14.19 5.64 9.99
N ASN A 141 -13.33 6.61 9.72
CA ASN A 141 -13.54 8.01 10.01
C ASN A 141 -13.62 8.74 8.66
N ASN A 142 -14.66 9.55 8.50
CA ASN A 142 -14.84 10.48 7.39
C ASN A 142 -14.90 11.90 7.94
#